data_AF-A0A4R9BAU0-F1
#
_entry.id   AF-A0A4R9BAU0-F1
#
_cell.length_a   1.000
_cell.length_b   1.000
_cell.length_c   1.000
_cell.angle_alpha   90.00
_cell.angle_beta   90.00
_cell.angle_gamma   90.00
#
_symmetry.space_group_name_H-M   'P 1'
#
loop_
_entity.id
_entity.type
_entity.pdbx_description
1 polymer ?
#
loop_
_entity_poly.entity_id
_entity_poly.type
_entity_poly.pdbx_seq_one_letter_code
_entity_poly.pdbx_strand_id
1 'polypeptide(L)' 'MTEHSTPTARPTPAPRTPSADATTIEPAEFVSALDAIENQPLEERAAAYLHLHDRLRDHLEGGDVPRSTDA' A
#
# COMPACT_ATOMS: atom_id res chain seq x y z
N MET A 1 15.00 43.91 -29.50
CA MET A 1 13.73 43.31 -29.06
C MET A 1 14.03 41.85 -28.83
N THR A 2 14.22 41.47 -27.57
CA THR A 2 14.59 40.10 -27.17
C THR A 2 13.40 39.57 -26.39
N GLU A 3 12.55 38.79 -27.05
CA GLU A 3 11.36 38.22 -26.44
C GLU A 3 11.77 37.08 -25.50
N HIS A 4 11.51 37.25 -24.21
CA HIS A 4 11.75 36.24 -23.17
C HIS A 4 10.76 35.08 -23.33
N SER A 5 11.25 33.87 -23.60
CA SER A 5 10.46 32.65 -23.47
C SER A 5 10.29 32.33 -21.99
N THR A 6 9.10 32.52 -21.45
CA THR A 6 8.70 32.01 -20.13
C THR A 6 8.50 30.50 -20.22
N PRO A 7 9.16 29.68 -19.37
CA PRO A 7 8.84 28.27 -19.27
C PRO A 7 7.48 28.13 -18.59
N THR A 8 6.51 27.57 -19.31
CA THR A 8 5.19 27.22 -18.75
C THR A 8 5.41 26.29 -17.56
N ALA A 9 5.02 26.75 -16.38
CA ALA A 9 5.09 25.93 -15.16
C ALA A 9 4.17 24.73 -15.36
N ARG A 10 4.75 23.53 -15.40
CA ARG A 10 4.02 22.27 -15.39
C ARG A 10 3.06 22.29 -14.20
N PRO A 11 1.75 22.01 -14.38
CA PRO A 11 0.82 21.90 -13.26
C PRO A 11 1.37 20.87 -12.28
N THR A 12 1.57 21.28 -11.03
CA THR A 12 1.92 20.38 -9.93
C THR A 12 0.85 19.29 -9.88
N PRO A 13 1.19 17.99 -9.98
CA PRO A 13 0.19 16.95 -9.78
C PRO A 13 -0.31 17.08 -8.33
N ALA A 14 -1.62 17.28 -8.18
CA ALA A 14 -2.27 17.31 -6.87
C ALA A 14 -1.88 16.06 -6.06
N PRO A 15 -1.80 16.17 -4.72
CA PRO A 15 -1.60 14.99 -3.88
C PRO A 15 -2.71 13.99 -4.21
N ARG A 16 -2.33 12.81 -4.71
CA ARG A 16 -3.27 11.71 -4.92
C ARG A 16 -3.81 11.38 -3.54
N THR A 17 -5.05 11.76 -3.25
CA THR A 17 -5.75 11.26 -2.08
C THR A 17 -5.71 9.73 -2.16
N PRO A 18 -5.19 9.03 -1.14
CA PRO A 18 -5.31 7.58 -1.12
C PRO A 18 -6.81 7.29 -1.15
N SER A 19 -7.23 6.62 -2.22
CA SER A 19 -8.61 6.20 -2.37
C SER A 19 -8.92 5.30 -1.18
N ALA A 20 -9.86 5.73 -0.33
CA ALA A 20 -10.15 5.22 1.00
C ALA A 20 -10.70 3.77 1.05
N ASP A 21 -10.58 3.04 -0.06
CA ASP A 21 -11.09 1.68 -0.26
C ASP A 21 -9.97 0.67 -0.56
N ALA A 22 -8.70 1.11 -0.54
CA ALA A 22 -7.58 0.18 -0.38
C ALA A 22 -7.51 -0.13 1.13
N THR A 23 -7.85 -1.36 1.52
CA THR A 23 -7.63 -1.86 2.89
C THR A 23 -6.12 -1.94 3.15
N THR A 24 -5.49 -0.79 3.40
CA THR A 24 -4.09 -0.70 3.82
C THR A 24 -3.95 -1.37 5.17
N ILE A 25 -3.14 -2.42 5.26
CA ILE A 25 -2.77 -2.97 6.56
C ILE A 25 -1.87 -1.94 7.23
N GLU A 26 -2.37 -1.33 8.30
CA GLU A 26 -1.60 -0.36 9.07
C GLU A 26 -0.42 -1.05 9.76
N PRO A 27 0.77 -0.44 9.85
CA PRO A 27 1.94 -1.05 10.48
C PRO A 27 1.67 -1.53 11.92
N ALA A 28 0.79 -0.84 12.65
CA ALA A 28 0.38 -1.23 13.99
C ALA A 28 -0.44 -2.54 14.00
N GLU A 29 -1.36 -2.73 13.04
CA GLU A 29 -2.14 -3.98 12.90
C GLU A 29 -1.21 -5.16 12.60
N PHE A 30 -0.21 -4.94 11.73
CA PHE A 30 0.77 -5.97 11.40
C PHE A 30 1.60 -6.40 12.62
N VAL A 31 2.11 -5.45 13.40
CA VAL A 31 2.87 -5.75 14.62
C VAL A 31 2.00 -6.48 15.65
N SER A 32 0.75 -6.06 15.84
CA SER A 32 -0.19 -6.77 16.72
C SER A 32 -0.48 -8.19 16.25
N ALA A 33 -0.59 -8.43 14.93
CA ALA A 33 -0.78 -9.76 14.37
C ALA A 33 0.43 -10.68 14.61
N LEU A 34 1.65 -10.15 14.46
CA LEU A 34 2.87 -10.89 14.77
C LEU A 34 2.95 -11.28 16.25
N ASP A 35 2.65 -10.35 17.16
CA ASP A 35 2.63 -10.63 18.59
C ASP A 35 1.61 -11.73 18.94
N ALA A 36 0.42 -11.68 18.32
CA ALA A 36 -0.58 -12.73 18.50
C ALA A 36 -0.10 -14.11 18.03
N ILE A 37 0.64 -14.19 16.91
CA ILE A 37 1.21 -15.45 16.41
C ILE A 37 2.29 -15.96 17.36
N GLU A 38 3.17 -15.09 17.85
CA GLU A 38 4.24 -15.47 18.76
C GLU A 38 3.75 -15.94 20.14
N ASN A 39 2.49 -15.67 20.48
CA ASN A 39 1.83 -16.18 21.68
C ASN A 39 1.17 -17.57 21.49
N GLN A 40 1.14 -18.11 20.26
CA GLN A 40 0.59 -19.45 19.97
C GLN A 40 1.59 -20.58 20.26
N PRO A 41 1.13 -21.84 20.41
CA PRO A 41 1.97 -23.03 20.41
C PRO A 41 2.85 -23.11 19.16
N LEU A 42 4.05 -23.67 19.30
CA LEU A 42 5.04 -23.69 18.22
C LEU A 42 4.53 -24.38 16.95
N GLU A 43 3.76 -25.47 17.12
CA GLU A 43 3.15 -26.23 16.03
C GLU A 43 2.13 -25.42 15.20
N GLU A 44 1.54 -24.37 15.77
CA GLU A 44 0.53 -23.54 15.10
C GLU A 44 1.14 -22.33 14.36
N ARG A 45 2.30 -21.83 14.82
CA ARG A 45 2.90 -20.58 14.31
C ARG A 45 3.18 -20.62 12.82
N ALA A 46 3.70 -21.73 12.31
CA ALA A 46 4.06 -21.84 10.89
C ALA A 46 2.84 -21.65 9.98
N ALA A 47 1.69 -22.25 10.33
CA ALA A 47 0.46 -22.07 9.57
C ALA A 47 -0.08 -20.64 9.67
N ALA A 48 0.00 -20.04 10.85
CA ALA A 48 -0.44 -18.66 11.06
C ALA A 48 0.44 -17.65 10.30
N TYR A 49 1.74 -17.89 10.21
CA TYR A 49 2.65 -17.07 9.40
C TYR A 49 2.37 -17.15 7.91
N LEU A 50 2.07 -18.35 7.39
CA LEU A 50 1.66 -18.51 5.99
C LEU A 50 0.38 -17.71 5.70
N HIS A 51 -0.60 -17.78 6.59
CA HIS A 51 -1.84 -17.02 6.43
C HIS A 51 -1.60 -15.49 6.44
N LEU A 52 -0.77 -15.00 7.36
CA LEU A 52 -0.42 -13.58 7.41
C LEU A 52 0.33 -13.13 6.15
N HIS A 53 1.25 -13.96 5.65
CA HIS A 53 1.96 -13.71 4.40
C HIS A 53 1.01 -13.64 3.21
N ASP A 54 0.09 -14.59 3.07
CA ASP A 54 -0.87 -14.59 1.96
C ASP A 54 -1.76 -13.34 2.00
N ARG A 55 -2.20 -12.92 3.18
CA ARG A 55 -2.97 -11.68 3.35
C ARG A 55 -2.18 -10.43 2.95
N LEU A 56 -0.87 -10.38 3.26
CA LEU A 56 0.02 -9.31 2.82
C LEU A 56 0.25 -9.33 1.31
N ARG A 57 0.47 -10.52 0.74
CA ARG A 57 0.64 -10.69 -0.70
C ARG A 57 -0.59 -10.20 -1.44
N ASP A 58 -1.78 -10.64 -1.04
CA ASP A 58 -3.04 -10.24 -1.66
C ASP A 58 -3.26 -8.73 -1.55
N HIS A 59 -2.87 -8.11 -0.43
CA HIS A 59 -2.93 -6.66 -0.25
C HIS A 59 -2.01 -5.91 -1.23
N LEU A 60 -0.77 -6.37 -1.38
CA LEU A 60 0.21 -5.74 -2.26
C LEU A 60 -0.10 -5.98 -3.74
N GLU A 61 -0.51 -7.19 -4.11
CA GLU A 61 -0.92 -7.55 -5.48
C GLU A 61 -2.24 -6.87 -5.87
N GLY A 62 -3.19 -6.73 -4.95
CA GLY A 62 -4.43 -5.98 -5.16
C GLY A 62 -4.23 -4.46 -5.22
N GLY A 63 -3.15 -3.95 -4.62
CA GLY A 63 -2.74 -2.54 -4.67
C GLY A 63 -1.99 -2.14 -5.96
N ASP A 64 -1.43 -3.11 -6.69
CA ASP A 64 -0.67 -2.91 -7.94
C ASP A 64 -1.55 -2.96 -9.21
N VAL A 65 -2.88 -2.97 -9.09
CA VAL A 65 -3.73 -2.74 -10.25
C VAL A 65 -3.56 -1.27 -10.65
N PRO A 66 -2.98 -0.94 -11.82
CA PRO A 66 -3.00 0.43 -12.29
C PRO A 66 -4.47 0.79 -12.42
N ARG A 67 -4.96 1.67 -11.54
CA ARG A 67 -6.18 2.41 -11.83
C ARG A 67 -5.88 3.07 -13.17
N SER A 68 -6.45 2.52 -14.24
CA SER A 68 -6.52 3.22 -15.50
C SER A 68 -7.10 4.57 -15.14
N THR A 69 -6.24 5.58 -15.14
CA THR A 69 -6.66 6.96 -15.11
C THR A 69 -7.28 7.15 -16.48
N ASP A 70 -8.56 6.76 -16.57
CA ASP A 70 -9.38 6.92 -17.76
C ASP A 70 -9.47 8.41 -18.09
N ALA A 71 -9.55 8.66 -19.39
CA ALA A 71 -9.04 9.82 -20.10
C ALA A 71 -9.88 11.11 -19.96
#